data_AF-A0A815N7Z0-F1
#
_entry.id   AF-A0A815N7Z0-F1
#
_cell.length_a   1.000
_cell.length_b   1.000
_cell.length_c   1.000
_cell.angle_alpha   90.00
_cell.angle_beta   90.00
_cell.angle_gamma   90.00
#
_symmetry.space_group_name_H-M   'P 1'
#
loop_
_entity.id
_entity.type
_entity.pdbx_description
1 polymer ?
#
loop_
_entity_poly.entity_id
_entity_poly.type
_entity_poly.pdbx_seq_one_letter_code
_entity_poly.pdbx_strand_id
1 'polypeptide(L)'
;EQDWLDRQTMQFSPLLTDIHLGQQWLSSMGRAADQTNINIQYCMSLPRHILSALPISRVTQARASTDYAFHLEGKAQQWAIGISSMFLDAIGVAPFKDVFWSTSVQPDAPYKSNPKEVLPEREALIATLSTGPVTPGDAINYTNKDVIMRCCRPDGLIFKPDRPLTMINRLISDWALYNGTSQGELYSTETHLIYQKPVTFYTLFASAMKRDYQIFPSMIGAQAGVIWSYDNPTEVLTFDNEHPLNVLASKCHDLSICRWGISPLVQFADKTQYAFLGEWNKWTPVSSQRVGYITNTIGINLAEIGLQGLLNERSPFLVYHSTLGVVNVTCPFGPDAGEAQIVIDSTRVICVF
;
A
#
# COMPACT_ATOMS: atom_id res chain seq x y z
N GLU A 1 -7.38 -20.91 -1.17
CA GLU A 1 -8.07 -19.98 -2.09
C GLU A 1 -9.27 -20.71 -2.68
N GLN A 2 -10.42 -20.05 -2.76
CA GLN A 2 -11.56 -20.52 -3.54
C GLN A 2 -11.56 -19.74 -4.86
N ASP A 3 -11.19 -20.43 -5.93
CA ASP A 3 -10.95 -19.84 -7.24
C ASP A 3 -12.15 -19.93 -8.18
N TRP A 4 -12.21 -19.03 -9.16
CA TRP A 4 -13.20 -18.97 -10.24
C TRP A 4 -14.65 -18.93 -9.72
N LEU A 5 -14.89 -18.18 -8.65
CA LEU A 5 -16.23 -18.07 -8.04
C LEU A 5 -17.28 -17.54 -9.01
N ASP A 6 -16.91 -16.57 -9.86
CA ASP A 6 -17.76 -16.06 -10.93
C ASP A 6 -18.17 -17.17 -11.91
N ARG A 7 -17.22 -17.96 -12.42
CA ARG A 7 -17.48 -19.06 -13.36
C ARG A 7 -18.30 -20.16 -12.71
N GLN A 8 -17.92 -20.59 -11.51
CA GLN A 8 -18.64 -21.61 -10.75
C GLN A 8 -20.09 -21.20 -10.53
N THR A 9 -20.35 -19.92 -10.25
CA THR A 9 -21.72 -19.42 -10.07
C THR A 9 -22.47 -19.28 -11.39
N MET A 10 -21.85 -18.69 -12.41
CA MET A 10 -22.51 -18.39 -13.68
C MET A 10 -22.69 -19.63 -14.57
N GLN A 11 -21.88 -20.67 -14.40
CA GLN A 11 -21.90 -21.88 -15.23
C GLN A 11 -22.56 -23.09 -14.55
N PHE A 12 -22.94 -22.97 -13.28
CA PHE A 12 -23.65 -24.02 -12.56
C PHE A 12 -25.10 -23.61 -12.31
N SER A 13 -26.00 -24.06 -13.20
CA SER A 13 -27.42 -23.66 -13.19
C SER A 13 -28.11 -23.73 -11.82
N PRO A 14 -27.86 -24.74 -10.95
CA PRO A 14 -28.46 -24.76 -9.62
C PRO A 14 -28.15 -23.52 -8.77
N LEU A 15 -26.97 -22.91 -8.88
CA LEU A 15 -26.64 -21.67 -8.17
C LEU A 15 -27.36 -20.43 -8.72
N LEU A 16 -27.95 -20.52 -9.91
CA LEU A 16 -28.74 -19.45 -10.53
C LEU A 16 -30.24 -19.59 -10.26
N THR A 17 -30.72 -20.81 -10.00
CA THR A 17 -32.15 -21.08 -9.80
C THR A 17 -32.53 -21.30 -8.34
N ASP A 18 -31.58 -21.68 -7.48
CA ASP A 18 -31.80 -21.82 -6.05
C ASP A 18 -31.15 -20.63 -5.30
N ILE A 19 -32.00 -19.81 -4.69
CA ILE A 19 -31.57 -18.59 -3.97
C ILE A 19 -30.80 -18.87 -2.67
N HIS A 20 -30.83 -20.11 -2.15
CA HIS A 20 -30.18 -20.49 -0.91
C HIS A 20 -28.87 -21.26 -1.14
N LEU A 21 -28.73 -21.93 -2.28
CA LEU A 21 -27.61 -22.85 -2.53
C LEU A 21 -26.23 -22.16 -2.44
N GLY A 22 -26.10 -20.94 -2.98
CA GLY A 22 -24.85 -20.17 -2.91
C GLY A 22 -24.45 -19.82 -1.47
N GLN A 23 -25.41 -19.38 -0.67
CA GLN A 23 -25.17 -19.09 0.75
C GLN A 23 -24.80 -20.37 1.53
N GLN A 24 -25.52 -21.47 1.28
CA GLN A 24 -25.24 -22.75 1.92
C GLN A 24 -23.82 -23.25 1.59
N TRP A 25 -23.41 -23.14 0.33
CA TRP A 25 -22.06 -23.52 -0.10
C TRP A 25 -20.97 -22.69 0.58
N LEU A 26 -21.04 -21.36 0.46
CA LEU A 26 -20.01 -20.47 1.02
C LEU A 26 -19.95 -20.56 2.55
N SER A 27 -21.10 -20.59 3.24
CA SER A 27 -21.14 -20.71 4.70
C SER A 27 -20.66 -22.08 5.20
N SER A 28 -20.88 -23.15 4.44
CA SER A 28 -20.37 -24.48 4.81
C SER A 28 -18.85 -24.56 4.66
N MET A 29 -18.29 -23.99 3.61
CA MET A 29 -16.84 -23.81 3.47
C MET A 29 -16.28 -22.97 4.62
N GLY A 30 -16.96 -21.87 4.96
CA GLY A 30 -16.61 -21.01 6.10
C GLY A 30 -16.56 -21.75 7.44
N ARG A 31 -17.59 -22.54 7.74
CA ARG A 31 -17.66 -23.36 8.98
C ARG A 31 -16.55 -24.40 9.03
N ALA A 32 -16.27 -25.08 7.92
CA ALA A 32 -15.19 -26.06 7.86
C ALA A 32 -13.82 -25.39 8.07
N ALA A 33 -13.59 -24.26 7.41
CA ALA A 33 -12.36 -23.48 7.57
C ALA A 33 -12.17 -23.02 9.03
N ASP A 34 -13.25 -22.61 9.69
CA ASP A 34 -13.22 -22.20 11.09
C ASP A 34 -12.81 -23.32 12.04
N GLN A 35 -13.36 -24.53 11.84
CA GLN A 35 -12.99 -25.73 12.61
C GLN A 35 -11.52 -26.11 12.46
N THR A 36 -10.91 -25.78 11.32
CA THR A 36 -9.50 -26.07 11.03
C THR A 36 -8.56 -24.89 11.22
N ASN A 37 -9.07 -23.73 11.66
CA ASN A 37 -8.31 -22.50 11.80
C ASN A 37 -7.58 -22.06 10.51
N ILE A 38 -8.24 -22.21 9.35
CA ILE A 38 -7.70 -21.84 8.04
C ILE A 38 -8.42 -20.60 7.53
N ASN A 39 -7.66 -19.65 7.02
CA ASN A 39 -8.20 -18.47 6.35
C ASN A 39 -8.52 -18.77 4.87
N ILE A 40 -9.57 -18.14 4.37
CA ILE A 40 -10.06 -18.26 3.00
C ILE A 40 -9.75 -16.98 2.23
N GLN A 41 -9.21 -17.15 1.04
CA GLN A 41 -9.17 -16.14 -0.01
C GLN A 41 -10.27 -16.41 -1.02
N TYR A 42 -11.11 -15.44 -1.32
CA TYR A 42 -12.03 -15.51 -2.46
C TYR A 42 -11.38 -14.94 -3.73
N CYS A 43 -11.51 -15.66 -4.84
CA CYS A 43 -10.89 -15.27 -6.10
C CYS A 43 -11.91 -15.27 -7.23
N MET A 44 -11.72 -14.32 -8.17
CA MET A 44 -12.64 -14.07 -9.28
C MET A 44 -14.08 -13.91 -8.77
N SER A 45 -14.22 -13.05 -7.76
CA SER A 45 -15.43 -12.94 -6.95
C SER A 45 -16.40 -11.92 -7.56
N LEU A 46 -17.67 -12.30 -7.71
CA LEU A 46 -18.75 -11.33 -7.93
C LEU A 46 -19.02 -10.55 -6.62
N PRO A 47 -19.58 -9.33 -6.69
CA PRO A 47 -19.93 -8.56 -5.50
C PRO A 47 -20.79 -9.31 -4.48
N ARG A 48 -21.69 -10.19 -4.95
CA ARG A 48 -22.52 -11.05 -4.08
C ARG A 48 -21.71 -12.05 -3.24
N HIS A 49 -20.57 -12.53 -3.73
CA HIS A 49 -19.69 -13.42 -2.97
C HIS A 49 -18.98 -12.65 -1.85
N ILE A 50 -18.52 -11.44 -2.15
CA ILE A 50 -17.91 -10.54 -1.17
C ILE A 50 -18.91 -10.17 -0.08
N LEU A 51 -20.15 -9.81 -0.42
CA LEU A 51 -21.19 -9.53 0.58
C LEU A 51 -21.50 -10.76 1.45
N SER A 52 -21.40 -11.97 0.86
CA SER A 52 -21.58 -13.22 1.60
C SER A 52 -20.39 -13.55 2.54
N ALA A 53 -19.28 -12.81 2.45
CA ALA A 53 -18.13 -12.97 3.35
C ALA A 53 -18.36 -12.32 4.73
N LEU A 54 -19.28 -11.35 4.84
CA LEU A 54 -19.58 -10.64 6.09
C LEU A 54 -19.80 -11.58 7.31
N PRO A 55 -20.61 -12.66 7.21
CA PRO A 55 -20.79 -13.60 8.32
C PRO A 55 -19.71 -14.71 8.39
N ILE A 56 -18.69 -14.69 7.53
CA ILE A 56 -17.67 -15.74 7.42
C ILE A 56 -16.32 -15.16 7.83
N SER A 57 -16.02 -15.15 9.13
CA SER A 57 -14.80 -14.58 9.72
C SER A 57 -13.49 -15.10 9.13
N ARG A 58 -13.50 -16.29 8.53
CA ARG A 58 -12.34 -16.89 7.87
C ARG A 58 -12.05 -16.30 6.50
N VAL A 59 -13.00 -15.64 5.85
CA VAL A 59 -12.74 -14.88 4.63
C VAL A 59 -12.06 -13.58 5.01
N THR A 60 -10.74 -13.56 4.88
CA THR A 60 -9.88 -12.47 5.36
C THR A 60 -9.32 -11.64 4.20
N GLN A 61 -9.34 -12.20 2.98
CA GLN A 61 -8.91 -11.50 1.78
C GLN A 61 -9.74 -11.95 0.56
N ALA A 62 -9.76 -11.10 -0.46
CA ALA A 62 -10.31 -11.45 -1.76
C ALA A 62 -9.54 -10.75 -2.89
N ARG A 63 -9.48 -11.40 -4.06
CA ARG A 63 -8.87 -10.81 -5.24
C ARG A 63 -9.62 -9.56 -5.67
N ALA A 64 -8.89 -8.46 -5.79
CA ALA A 64 -9.38 -7.13 -6.17
C ALA A 64 -9.23 -6.85 -7.67
N SER A 65 -8.66 -7.78 -8.41
CA SER A 65 -8.37 -7.68 -9.83
C SER A 65 -8.83 -8.92 -10.60
N THR A 66 -8.48 -8.99 -11.88
CA THR A 66 -8.55 -10.21 -12.68
C THR A 66 -7.22 -10.99 -12.62
N ASP A 67 -7.11 -12.11 -13.31
CA ASP A 67 -5.88 -12.91 -13.32
C ASP A 67 -4.72 -12.16 -13.96
N TYR A 68 -3.54 -12.27 -13.35
CA TYR A 68 -2.29 -11.66 -13.82
C TYR A 68 -1.91 -12.12 -15.24
N ALA A 69 -2.30 -13.33 -15.64
CA ALA A 69 -2.14 -13.80 -17.02
C ALA A 69 -2.78 -12.85 -18.05
N PHE A 70 -3.96 -12.28 -17.75
CA PHE A 70 -4.61 -11.32 -18.64
C PHE A 70 -3.82 -10.01 -18.77
N HIS A 71 -3.07 -9.60 -17.75
CA HIS A 71 -2.14 -8.48 -17.88
C HIS A 71 -1.02 -8.81 -18.86
N LEU A 72 -0.36 -9.96 -18.68
CA LEU A 72 0.72 -10.40 -19.57
C LEU A 72 0.24 -10.58 -21.02
N GLU A 73 -1.01 -10.95 -21.22
CA GLU A 73 -1.66 -11.06 -22.54
C GLU A 73 -2.11 -9.72 -23.13
N GLY A 74 -2.02 -8.61 -22.39
CA GLY A 74 -2.47 -7.28 -22.83
C GLY A 74 -4.00 -7.11 -22.83
N LYS A 75 -4.71 -7.94 -22.06
CA LYS A 75 -6.18 -7.97 -21.97
C LYS A 75 -6.72 -7.17 -20.79
N ALA A 76 -5.91 -6.87 -19.77
CA ALA A 76 -6.34 -6.15 -18.58
C ALA A 76 -5.21 -5.34 -17.91
N GLN A 77 -5.58 -4.25 -17.25
CA GLN A 77 -4.71 -3.52 -16.32
C GLN A 77 -4.89 -4.09 -14.91
N GLN A 78 -4.29 -5.25 -14.66
CA GLN A 78 -4.55 -6.04 -13.46
C GLN A 78 -4.12 -5.34 -12.15
N TRP A 79 -3.10 -4.48 -12.20
CA TRP A 79 -2.66 -3.66 -11.08
C TRP A 79 -3.67 -2.55 -10.68
N ALA A 80 -4.62 -2.20 -11.55
CA ALA A 80 -5.55 -1.10 -11.29
C ALA A 80 -6.71 -1.55 -10.38
N ILE A 81 -6.40 -1.69 -9.08
CA ILE A 81 -7.32 -2.27 -8.07
C ILE A 81 -8.12 -1.24 -7.28
N GLY A 82 -8.01 0.06 -7.59
CA GLY A 82 -8.49 1.15 -6.72
C GLY A 82 -9.95 1.04 -6.29
N ILE A 83 -10.88 0.84 -7.23
CA ILE A 83 -12.33 0.72 -6.92
C ILE A 83 -12.65 -0.59 -6.20
N SER A 84 -12.09 -1.70 -6.66
CA SER A 84 -12.31 -3.01 -6.02
C SER A 84 -11.78 -3.03 -4.60
N SER A 85 -10.63 -2.38 -4.36
CA SER A 85 -10.03 -2.25 -3.04
C SER A 85 -10.90 -1.43 -2.11
N MET A 86 -11.54 -0.35 -2.60
CA MET A 86 -12.52 0.40 -1.81
C MET A 86 -13.69 -0.47 -1.36
N PHE A 87 -14.22 -1.29 -2.28
CA PHE A 87 -15.34 -2.16 -1.97
C PHE A 87 -14.97 -3.25 -0.95
N LEU A 88 -13.81 -3.88 -1.11
CA LEU A 88 -13.32 -4.90 -0.18
C LEU A 88 -13.01 -4.33 1.21
N ASP A 89 -12.36 -3.17 1.27
CA ASP A 89 -12.06 -2.44 2.51
C ASP A 89 -13.34 -2.09 3.29
N ALA A 90 -14.38 -1.61 2.59
CA ALA A 90 -15.66 -1.29 3.20
C ALA A 90 -16.37 -2.51 3.84
N ILE A 91 -16.00 -3.72 3.42
CA ILE A 91 -16.53 -5.00 3.94
C ILE A 91 -15.57 -5.63 4.97
N GLY A 92 -14.40 -5.03 5.22
CA GLY A 92 -13.39 -5.55 6.15
C GLY A 92 -12.59 -6.72 5.59
N VAL A 93 -12.52 -6.86 4.27
CA VAL A 93 -11.76 -7.91 3.58
C VAL A 93 -10.52 -7.29 2.95
N ALA A 94 -9.35 -7.88 3.16
CA ALA A 94 -8.11 -7.35 2.60
C ALA A 94 -8.06 -7.55 1.06
N PRO A 95 -7.86 -6.48 0.28
CA PRO A 95 -7.66 -6.58 -1.16
C PRO A 95 -6.39 -7.37 -1.51
N PHE A 96 -6.53 -8.41 -2.31
CA PHE A 96 -5.41 -9.11 -2.91
C PHE A 96 -5.26 -8.66 -4.37
N LYS A 97 -4.12 -8.09 -4.75
CA LYS A 97 -3.85 -7.71 -6.15
C LYS A 97 -3.94 -8.95 -7.03
N ASP A 98 -2.89 -9.76 -7.05
CA ASP A 98 -2.75 -11.14 -7.56
C ASP A 98 -1.24 -11.43 -7.46
N VAL A 99 -0.82 -12.59 -7.96
CA VAL A 99 0.56 -12.85 -8.36
C VAL A 99 1.12 -11.79 -9.28
N PHE A 100 2.45 -11.66 -9.30
CA PHE A 100 3.16 -10.79 -10.24
C PHE A 100 4.59 -11.28 -10.46
N TRP A 101 5.22 -10.82 -11.53
CA TRP A 101 6.65 -11.01 -11.73
C TRP A 101 7.43 -9.82 -11.19
N SER A 102 8.48 -10.12 -10.42
CA SER A 102 9.44 -9.13 -9.91
C SER A 102 10.52 -8.75 -10.93
N THR A 103 10.59 -9.45 -12.06
CA THR A 103 11.42 -9.10 -13.23
C THR A 103 10.56 -8.97 -14.49
N SER A 104 11.08 -8.27 -15.49
CA SER A 104 10.35 -8.05 -16.75
C SER A 104 10.19 -9.30 -17.62
N VAL A 105 11.04 -10.30 -17.48
CA VAL A 105 11.04 -11.50 -18.33
C VAL A 105 11.23 -12.74 -17.45
N GLN A 106 10.35 -13.71 -17.62
CA GLN A 106 10.43 -15.01 -16.97
C GLN A 106 10.63 -16.12 -18.03
N PRO A 107 11.44 -17.15 -17.74
CA PRO A 107 11.65 -18.27 -18.64
C PRO A 107 10.37 -19.11 -18.80
N ASP A 108 10.20 -19.71 -19.98
CA ASP A 108 9.16 -20.71 -20.29
C ASP A 108 7.72 -20.32 -19.92
N ALA A 109 7.45 -19.01 -19.86
CA ALA A 109 6.15 -18.50 -19.46
C ALA A 109 5.06 -18.84 -20.51
N PRO A 110 3.96 -19.54 -20.15
CA PRO A 110 3.04 -20.15 -21.10
C PRO A 110 1.94 -19.21 -21.63
N TYR A 111 1.98 -17.92 -21.31
CA TYR A 111 0.86 -17.00 -21.51
C TYR A 111 0.73 -16.49 -22.95
N LYS A 112 1.85 -16.09 -23.57
CA LYS A 112 1.92 -15.68 -24.98
C LYS A 112 3.34 -15.81 -25.51
N SER A 113 3.56 -15.50 -26.78
CA SER A 113 4.92 -15.31 -27.30
C SER A 113 5.56 -14.08 -26.65
N ASN A 114 6.73 -14.27 -26.01
CA ASN A 114 7.51 -13.23 -25.33
C ASN A 114 6.68 -12.38 -24.34
N PRO A 115 6.08 -12.98 -23.31
CA PRO A 115 5.37 -12.25 -22.28
C PRO A 115 6.35 -11.37 -21.50
N LYS A 116 5.92 -10.16 -21.15
CA LYS A 116 6.75 -9.20 -20.41
C LYS A 116 5.93 -8.47 -19.36
N GLU A 117 6.49 -8.38 -18.16
CA GLU A 117 6.06 -7.40 -17.16
C GLU A 117 6.77 -6.08 -17.46
N VAL A 118 5.98 -5.03 -17.72
CA VAL A 118 6.48 -3.73 -18.17
C VAL A 118 7.02 -2.90 -17.01
N LEU A 119 6.49 -3.10 -15.81
CA LEU A 119 6.85 -2.30 -14.64
C LEU A 119 6.72 -3.14 -13.34
N PRO A 120 7.66 -4.08 -13.10
CA PRO A 120 7.61 -5.00 -11.94
C PRO A 120 7.49 -4.29 -10.60
N GLU A 121 8.09 -3.11 -10.46
CA GLU A 121 8.03 -2.31 -9.23
C GLU A 121 6.62 -1.79 -8.95
N ARG A 122 5.81 -1.48 -9.98
CA ARG A 122 4.41 -1.09 -9.80
C ARG A 122 3.63 -2.26 -9.24
N GLU A 123 3.81 -3.46 -9.80
CA GLU A 123 3.13 -4.65 -9.31
C GLU A 123 3.44 -4.93 -7.85
N ALA A 124 4.73 -4.84 -7.47
CA ALA A 124 5.17 -5.02 -6.09
C ALA A 124 4.63 -3.91 -5.15
N LEU A 125 4.65 -2.65 -5.60
CA LEU A 125 4.12 -1.51 -4.85
C LEU A 125 2.62 -1.67 -4.58
N ILE A 126 1.84 -1.91 -5.63
CA ILE A 126 0.38 -2.10 -5.52
C ILE A 126 0.05 -3.31 -4.65
N ALA A 127 0.73 -4.44 -4.84
CA ALA A 127 0.52 -5.62 -4.01
C ALA A 127 0.80 -5.32 -2.53
N THR A 128 1.87 -4.58 -2.23
CA THR A 128 2.23 -4.23 -0.85
C THR A 128 1.19 -3.32 -0.20
N LEU A 129 0.77 -2.28 -0.93
CA LEU A 129 -0.19 -1.30 -0.42
C LEU A 129 -1.65 -1.80 -0.45
N SER A 130 -1.92 -2.98 -1.03
CA SER A 130 -3.25 -3.58 -1.06
C SER A 130 -3.71 -4.17 0.28
N THR A 131 -2.83 -4.25 1.28
CA THR A 131 -3.01 -4.91 2.60
C THR A 131 -3.29 -6.42 2.58
N GLY A 132 -3.61 -7.01 1.43
CA GLY A 132 -3.67 -8.45 1.24
C GLY A 132 -2.28 -9.13 1.16
N PRO A 133 -2.24 -10.37 0.65
CA PRO A 133 -1.00 -11.06 0.36
C PRO A 133 -0.15 -10.37 -0.72
N VAL A 134 1.18 -10.45 -0.59
CA VAL A 134 2.14 -10.07 -1.63
C VAL A 134 2.74 -11.35 -2.19
N THR A 135 2.44 -11.67 -3.44
CA THR A 135 2.74 -13.00 -4.02
C THR A 135 3.61 -12.89 -5.27
N PRO A 136 4.94 -12.94 -5.14
CA PRO A 136 5.84 -13.08 -6.29
C PRO A 136 5.58 -14.44 -6.97
N GLY A 137 5.38 -14.42 -8.29
CA GLY A 137 5.12 -15.58 -9.15
C GLY A 137 6.25 -15.84 -10.14
N ASP A 138 7.47 -15.40 -9.82
CA ASP A 138 8.67 -15.61 -10.62
C ASP A 138 9.06 -17.10 -10.70
N ALA A 139 9.72 -17.49 -11.78
CA ALA A 139 10.37 -18.78 -11.88
C ALA A 139 11.48 -18.92 -10.83
N ILE A 140 11.75 -20.16 -10.41
CA ILE A 140 12.82 -20.47 -9.46
C ILE A 140 14.15 -19.91 -9.98
N ASN A 141 14.86 -19.14 -9.14
CA ASN A 141 16.10 -18.42 -9.45
C ASN A 141 15.97 -17.17 -10.35
N TYR A 142 14.75 -16.70 -10.65
CA TYR A 142 14.49 -15.49 -11.45
C TYR A 142 13.83 -14.36 -10.64
N THR A 143 13.73 -14.50 -9.32
CA THR A 143 13.20 -13.45 -8.43
C THR A 143 14.18 -12.29 -8.28
N ASN A 144 13.70 -11.07 -8.48
CA ASN A 144 14.42 -9.85 -8.15
C ASN A 144 14.25 -9.54 -6.65
N LYS A 145 15.26 -9.92 -5.87
CA LYS A 145 15.27 -9.67 -4.42
C LYS A 145 15.10 -8.19 -4.08
N ASP A 146 15.71 -7.26 -4.82
CA ASP A 146 15.66 -5.85 -4.48
C ASP A 146 14.26 -5.26 -4.62
N VAL A 147 13.47 -5.73 -5.60
CA VAL A 147 12.06 -5.33 -5.77
C VAL A 147 11.20 -5.92 -4.65
N ILE A 148 11.41 -7.20 -4.33
CA ILE A 148 10.61 -7.89 -3.29
C ILE A 148 10.92 -7.34 -1.90
N MET A 149 12.18 -7.15 -1.55
CA MET A 149 12.59 -6.71 -0.21
C MET A 149 12.19 -5.26 0.12
N ARG A 150 11.60 -4.52 -0.84
CA ARG A 150 10.94 -3.23 -0.57
C ARG A 150 9.58 -3.40 0.13
N CYS A 151 8.95 -4.58 0.04
CA CYS A 151 7.68 -4.81 0.74
C CYS A 151 7.84 -5.28 2.19
N CYS A 152 9.00 -5.86 2.55
CA CYS A 152 9.14 -6.60 3.80
C CYS A 152 10.51 -6.45 4.47
N ARG A 153 10.57 -6.88 5.73
CA ARG A 153 11.81 -7.13 6.48
C ARG A 153 12.53 -8.39 5.99
N PRO A 154 13.81 -8.59 6.39
CA PRO A 154 14.58 -9.80 6.07
C PRO A 154 13.92 -11.14 6.48
N ASP A 155 13.05 -11.14 7.48
CA ASP A 155 12.28 -12.31 7.95
C ASP A 155 10.96 -12.52 7.17
N GLY A 156 10.65 -11.66 6.20
CA GLY A 156 9.42 -11.74 5.41
C GLY A 156 8.21 -11.04 6.03
N LEU A 157 8.37 -10.32 7.16
CA LEU A 157 7.28 -9.48 7.68
C LEU A 157 7.01 -8.34 6.69
N ILE A 158 5.86 -8.40 6.00
CA ILE A 158 5.41 -7.38 5.04
C ILE A 158 4.96 -6.14 5.82
N PHE A 159 5.47 -4.97 5.44
CA PHE A 159 5.01 -3.68 5.95
C PHE A 159 3.81 -3.20 5.16
N LYS A 160 2.68 -3.17 5.84
CA LYS A 160 1.40 -2.76 5.30
C LYS A 160 1.00 -1.41 5.88
N PRO A 161 0.29 -0.58 5.09
CA PRO A 161 -0.52 0.49 5.67
C PRO A 161 -1.70 -0.10 6.44
N ASP A 162 -2.39 0.72 7.23
CA ASP A 162 -3.55 0.26 8.02
C ASP A 162 -4.83 0.18 7.17
N ARG A 163 -4.88 0.90 6.05
CA ARG A 163 -5.96 0.82 5.04
C ARG A 163 -5.38 0.49 3.66
N PRO A 164 -6.08 -0.27 2.81
CA PRO A 164 -5.58 -0.55 1.47
C PRO A 164 -5.52 0.71 0.61
N LEU A 165 -4.67 0.65 -0.41
CA LEU A 165 -4.60 1.62 -1.48
C LEU A 165 -5.91 1.65 -2.26
N THR A 166 -6.57 2.81 -2.25
CA THR A 166 -7.89 3.00 -2.83
C THR A 166 -7.94 4.21 -3.74
N MET A 167 -8.89 4.22 -4.68
CA MET A 167 -9.06 5.36 -5.58
C MET A 167 -9.56 6.60 -4.84
N ILE A 168 -8.99 7.76 -5.13
CA ILE A 168 -9.48 9.01 -4.54
C ILE A 168 -10.81 9.41 -5.17
N ASN A 169 -11.73 9.94 -4.35
CA ASN A 169 -13.08 10.32 -4.78
C ASN A 169 -13.10 11.32 -5.96
N ARG A 170 -12.08 12.18 -6.08
CA ARG A 170 -11.95 13.14 -7.19
C ARG A 170 -11.92 12.45 -8.55
N LEU A 171 -11.17 11.34 -8.67
CA LEU A 171 -11.03 10.63 -9.93
C LEU A 171 -12.32 9.88 -10.30
N ILE A 172 -12.98 9.28 -9.30
CA ILE A 172 -14.29 8.65 -9.45
C ILE A 172 -15.33 9.66 -9.94
N SER A 173 -15.32 10.87 -9.38
CA SER A 173 -16.22 11.95 -9.80
C SER A 173 -15.98 12.36 -11.25
N ASP A 174 -14.71 12.42 -11.68
CA ASP A 174 -14.36 12.72 -13.07
C ASP A 174 -14.83 11.60 -14.03
N TRP A 175 -14.83 10.33 -13.63
CA TRP A 175 -15.38 9.26 -14.47
C TRP A 175 -16.83 9.55 -14.86
N ALA A 176 -17.65 10.02 -13.91
CA ALA A 176 -19.03 10.41 -14.20
C ALA A 176 -19.12 11.59 -15.18
N LEU A 177 -18.21 12.56 -15.09
CA LEU A 177 -18.15 13.71 -16.01
C LEU A 177 -17.64 13.35 -17.41
N TYR A 178 -16.90 12.24 -17.56
CA TYR A 178 -16.31 11.79 -18.81
C TYR A 178 -16.95 10.48 -19.34
N ASN A 179 -18.28 10.36 -19.22
CA ASN A 179 -19.05 9.22 -19.75
C ASN A 179 -18.52 7.84 -19.29
N GLY A 180 -18.10 7.74 -18.03
CA GLY A 180 -17.53 6.52 -17.44
C GLY A 180 -16.08 6.24 -17.85
N THR A 181 -15.41 7.16 -18.55
CA THR A 181 -14.03 6.96 -18.99
C THR A 181 -13.04 7.38 -17.91
N SER A 182 -12.20 6.43 -17.47
CA SER A 182 -11.11 6.73 -16.54
C SER A 182 -10.15 7.78 -17.10
N GLN A 183 -9.78 8.76 -16.26
CA GLN A 183 -8.81 9.82 -16.57
C GLN A 183 -7.41 9.52 -16.02
N GLY A 184 -7.21 8.29 -15.53
CA GLY A 184 -5.99 7.80 -14.91
C GLY A 184 -6.28 6.99 -13.67
N GLU A 185 -5.23 6.58 -12.98
CA GLU A 185 -5.29 5.87 -11.71
C GLU A 185 -4.57 6.72 -10.67
N LEU A 186 -5.31 7.20 -9.67
CA LEU A 186 -4.78 8.05 -8.60
C LEU A 186 -5.34 7.59 -7.26
N TYR A 187 -4.45 7.08 -6.43
CA TYR A 187 -4.79 6.34 -5.24
C TYR A 187 -4.17 6.95 -3.98
N SER A 188 -4.80 6.70 -2.84
CA SER A 188 -4.28 7.01 -1.52
C SER A 188 -4.44 5.85 -0.55
N THR A 189 -3.54 5.78 0.42
CA THR A 189 -3.59 4.88 1.58
C THR A 189 -3.04 5.61 2.80
N GLU A 190 -3.33 5.10 4.00
CA GLU A 190 -2.95 5.71 5.26
C GLU A 190 -2.43 4.69 6.29
N THR A 191 -1.52 5.18 7.14
CA THR A 191 -1.05 4.50 8.35
C THR A 191 -1.34 5.40 9.55
N HIS A 192 -2.04 4.87 10.54
CA HIS A 192 -2.38 5.52 11.80
C HIS A 192 -1.48 5.01 12.93
N LEU A 193 -0.67 5.89 13.49
CA LEU A 193 0.05 5.61 14.73
C LEU A 193 -0.80 6.10 15.91
N ILE A 194 -1.35 5.16 16.67
CA ILE A 194 -2.20 5.43 17.83
C ILE A 194 -1.36 5.28 19.10
N TYR A 195 -0.64 6.34 19.47
CA TYR A 195 0.10 6.39 20.72
C TYR A 195 0.02 7.79 21.34
N GLN A 196 -0.68 7.92 22.47
CA GLN A 196 -1.00 9.18 23.16
C GLN A 196 -1.77 10.18 22.30
N LYS A 197 -1.14 10.73 21.24
CA LYS A 197 -1.74 11.60 20.22
C LYS A 197 -1.68 10.89 18.86
N PRO A 198 -2.83 10.60 18.22
CA PRO A 198 -2.85 9.97 16.91
C PRO A 198 -2.13 10.81 15.84
N VAL A 199 -1.35 10.14 15.01
CA VAL A 199 -0.66 10.72 13.85
C VAL A 199 -0.94 9.85 12.63
N THR A 200 -1.36 10.47 11.52
CA THR A 200 -1.62 9.75 10.26
C THR A 200 -0.59 10.13 9.21
N PHE A 201 -0.05 9.13 8.54
CA PHE A 201 0.83 9.26 7.37
C PHE A 201 0.09 8.76 6.15
N TYR A 202 0.33 9.38 5.00
CA TYR A 202 -0.32 8.97 3.75
C TYR A 202 0.70 8.57 2.71
N THR A 203 0.32 7.64 1.84
CA THR A 203 1.02 7.38 0.58
C THR A 203 0.08 7.66 -0.58
N LEU A 204 0.57 8.40 -1.56
CA LEU A 204 -0.11 8.64 -2.84
C LEU A 204 0.57 7.89 -3.96
N PHE A 205 -0.23 7.40 -4.90
CA PHE A 205 0.25 6.74 -6.11
C PHE A 205 -0.54 7.22 -7.32
N ALA A 206 0.15 7.49 -8.44
CA ALA A 206 -0.47 7.82 -9.71
C ALA A 206 0.11 6.99 -10.86
N SER A 207 -0.72 6.61 -11.83
CA SER A 207 -0.32 5.96 -13.09
C SER A 207 -1.40 6.16 -14.14
N ALA A 208 -1.09 5.88 -15.41
CA ALA A 208 -2.04 5.97 -16.52
C ALA A 208 -2.72 7.34 -16.68
N MET A 209 -2.14 8.42 -16.16
CA MET A 209 -2.81 9.72 -16.08
C MET A 209 -3.02 10.31 -17.48
N LYS A 210 -4.26 10.72 -17.79
CA LYS A 210 -4.64 11.30 -19.10
C LYS A 210 -4.68 12.82 -19.11
N ARG A 211 -4.65 13.42 -17.92
CA ARG A 211 -4.63 14.88 -17.71
C ARG A 211 -4.00 15.18 -16.35
N ASP A 212 -3.62 16.44 -16.18
CA ASP A 212 -3.03 16.90 -14.94
C ASP A 212 -4.09 17.04 -13.84
N TYR A 213 -3.63 16.85 -12.60
CA TYR A 213 -4.44 17.00 -11.39
C TYR A 213 -3.67 17.79 -10.33
N GLN A 214 -4.40 18.64 -9.60
CA GLN A 214 -3.92 19.24 -8.37
C GLN A 214 -4.57 18.54 -7.18
N ILE A 215 -3.74 18.00 -6.30
CA ILE A 215 -4.18 17.25 -5.13
C ILE A 215 -3.96 18.10 -3.90
N PHE A 216 -5.04 18.35 -3.17
CA PHE A 216 -5.05 19.13 -1.94
C PHE A 216 -5.15 18.17 -0.74
N PRO A 217 -4.65 18.54 0.45
CA PRO A 217 -4.71 17.67 1.63
C PRO A 217 -6.12 17.14 1.93
N SER A 218 -7.13 18.01 1.81
CA SER A 218 -8.53 17.68 2.07
C SER A 218 -9.10 16.59 1.14
N MET A 219 -8.54 16.40 -0.06
CA MET A 219 -9.01 15.39 -1.02
C MET A 219 -8.73 13.95 -0.57
N ILE A 220 -7.78 13.78 0.35
CA ILE A 220 -7.32 12.48 0.85
C ILE A 220 -7.48 12.36 2.37
N GLY A 221 -8.17 13.32 3.01
CA GLY A 221 -8.34 13.38 4.46
C GLY A 221 -7.08 13.82 5.23
N ALA A 222 -6.02 14.23 4.54
CA ALA A 222 -4.78 14.67 5.16
C ALA A 222 -4.88 16.09 5.74
N GLN A 223 -4.04 16.35 6.74
CA GLN A 223 -3.74 17.70 7.22
C GLN A 223 -2.57 18.29 6.44
N ALA A 224 -2.36 19.61 6.57
CA ALA A 224 -1.17 20.25 6.05
C ALA A 224 0.10 19.65 6.67
N GLY A 225 1.16 19.58 5.88
CA GLY A 225 2.42 18.97 6.29
C GLY A 225 3.47 19.09 5.20
N VAL A 226 4.18 18.00 4.97
CA VAL A 226 5.17 17.90 3.90
C VAL A 226 4.90 16.71 3.00
N ILE A 227 5.34 16.82 1.75
CA ILE A 227 5.28 15.76 0.75
C ILE A 227 6.67 15.52 0.16
N TRP A 228 6.98 14.26 -0.12
CA TRP A 228 8.25 13.85 -0.71
C TRP A 228 8.02 12.73 -1.73
N SER A 229 8.84 12.72 -2.79
CA SER A 229 8.70 11.76 -3.89
C SER A 229 9.55 10.51 -3.66
N TYR A 230 9.11 9.38 -4.19
CA TYR A 230 9.89 8.14 -4.14
C TYR A 230 11.25 8.25 -4.86
N ASP A 231 11.26 8.86 -6.05
CA ASP A 231 12.47 8.96 -6.87
C ASP A 231 13.50 9.95 -6.31
N ASN A 232 13.04 10.98 -5.60
CA ASN A 232 13.88 11.95 -4.93
C ASN A 232 13.38 12.19 -3.49
N PRO A 233 13.68 11.27 -2.55
CA PRO A 233 13.12 11.31 -1.20
C PRO A 233 13.77 12.38 -0.32
N THR A 234 14.85 13.00 -0.79
CA THR A 234 15.51 14.16 -0.15
C THR A 234 14.90 15.50 -0.54
N GLU A 235 14.07 15.54 -1.58
CA GLU A 235 13.31 16.74 -1.96
C GLU A 235 11.96 16.73 -1.25
N VAL A 236 11.88 17.55 -0.20
CA VAL A 236 10.69 17.69 0.64
C VAL A 236 10.07 19.04 0.37
N LEU A 237 8.78 19.03 0.02
CA LEU A 237 8.01 20.21 -0.30
C LEU A 237 6.90 20.42 0.74
N THR A 238 6.52 21.66 0.97
CA THR A 238 5.30 21.98 1.73
C THR A 238 4.08 21.42 1.01
N PHE A 239 3.15 20.86 1.78
CA PHE A 239 1.88 20.34 1.28
C PHE A 239 0.72 20.91 2.10
N ASP A 240 0.07 21.94 1.55
CA ASP A 240 -1.07 22.65 2.15
C ASP A 240 -2.05 23.09 1.05
N ASN A 241 -2.98 24.00 1.35
CA ASN A 241 -3.98 24.44 0.36
C ASN A 241 -3.41 25.42 -0.67
N GLU A 242 -2.33 26.11 -0.33
CA GLU A 242 -1.61 27.05 -1.17
C GLU A 242 -0.55 26.34 -2.03
N HIS A 243 -0.08 25.18 -1.58
CA HIS A 243 0.95 24.36 -2.19
C HIS A 243 0.42 22.92 -2.44
N PRO A 244 -0.55 22.73 -3.36
CA PRO A 244 -1.04 21.40 -3.70
C PRO A 244 0.01 20.59 -4.48
N LEU A 245 -0.11 19.26 -4.46
CA LEU A 245 0.67 18.38 -5.32
C LEU A 245 0.15 18.47 -6.75
N ASN A 246 1.03 18.82 -7.70
CA ASN A 246 0.74 18.77 -9.12
C ASN A 246 1.13 17.41 -9.69
N VAL A 247 0.13 16.57 -9.98
CA VAL A 247 0.30 15.28 -10.69
C VAL A 247 0.19 15.54 -12.18
N LEU A 248 1.30 15.41 -12.90
CA LEU A 248 1.38 15.69 -14.33
C LEU A 248 1.21 14.42 -15.16
N ALA A 249 0.30 14.43 -16.13
CA ALA A 249 0.05 13.30 -17.03
C ALA A 249 1.28 12.93 -17.86
N SER A 250 2.08 13.93 -18.25
CA SER A 250 3.34 13.73 -18.96
C SER A 250 4.40 12.98 -18.15
N LYS A 251 4.28 12.97 -16.81
CA LYS A 251 5.22 12.29 -15.90
C LYS A 251 4.66 10.98 -15.35
N CYS A 252 3.36 10.90 -15.09
CA CYS A 252 2.70 9.76 -14.42
C CYS A 252 1.92 8.88 -15.41
N HIS A 253 2.66 8.24 -16.32
CA HIS A 253 2.13 7.36 -17.35
C HIS A 253 2.38 5.88 -17.00
N ASP A 254 1.93 4.95 -17.85
CA ASP A 254 1.98 3.49 -17.56
C ASP A 254 3.37 2.85 -17.43
N LEU A 255 4.42 3.64 -17.60
CA LEU A 255 5.82 3.19 -17.58
C LEU A 255 6.65 3.96 -16.53
N SER A 256 5.99 4.73 -15.65
CA SER A 256 6.66 5.48 -14.60
C SER A 256 6.06 5.17 -13.22
N ILE A 257 6.89 5.29 -12.19
CA ILE A 257 6.47 5.12 -10.79
C ILE A 257 6.26 6.51 -10.20
N CYS A 258 5.02 6.97 -10.18
CA CYS A 258 4.65 8.20 -9.47
C CYS A 258 4.12 7.85 -8.08
N ARG A 259 4.98 7.95 -7.06
CA ARG A 259 4.63 7.68 -5.67
C ARG A 259 5.17 8.76 -4.74
N TRP A 260 4.36 9.16 -3.77
CA TRP A 260 4.71 10.17 -2.76
C TRP A 260 4.37 9.70 -1.36
N GLY A 261 5.17 10.11 -0.38
CA GLY A 261 4.83 10.04 1.04
C GLY A 261 4.41 11.41 1.55
N ILE A 262 3.42 11.44 2.44
CA ILE A 262 2.96 12.66 3.11
C ILE A 262 3.09 12.46 4.61
N SER A 263 3.77 13.40 5.25
CA SER A 263 4.09 13.35 6.66
C SER A 263 3.59 14.62 7.36
N PRO A 264 2.99 14.50 8.55
CA PRO A 264 2.65 15.66 9.36
C PRO A 264 3.88 16.47 9.74
N LEU A 265 3.77 17.80 9.68
CA LEU A 265 4.82 18.72 10.09
C LEU A 265 4.61 19.14 11.54
N VAL A 266 5.62 18.91 12.37
CA VAL A 266 5.59 19.26 13.80
C VAL A 266 6.50 20.45 14.03
N GLN A 267 6.06 21.41 14.85
CA GLN A 267 6.84 22.57 15.25
C GLN A 267 7.17 22.52 16.75
N PHE A 268 8.44 22.66 17.08
CA PHE A 268 8.97 22.81 18.43
C PHE A 268 8.77 24.25 18.96
N ALA A 269 9.02 24.47 20.26
CA ALA A 269 8.81 25.78 20.89
C ALA A 269 9.74 26.87 20.35
N ASP A 270 10.94 26.49 19.91
CA ASP A 270 11.92 27.38 19.26
C ASP A 270 11.63 27.65 17.77
N LYS A 271 10.48 27.17 17.27
CA LYS A 271 10.05 27.23 15.85
C LYS A 271 10.82 26.31 14.91
N THR A 272 11.75 25.49 15.40
CA THR A 272 12.32 24.42 14.59
C THR A 272 11.20 23.44 14.24
N GLN A 273 11.16 23.00 12.98
CA GLN A 273 10.15 22.07 12.50
C GLN A 273 10.79 20.77 12.06
N TYR A 274 10.07 19.66 12.25
CA TYR A 274 10.48 18.36 11.73
C TYR A 274 9.29 17.58 11.17
N ALA A 275 9.58 16.67 10.26
CA ALA A 275 8.63 15.65 9.81
C ALA A 275 9.35 14.32 9.62
N PHE A 276 8.78 13.25 10.18
CA PHE A 276 9.29 11.90 9.98
C PHE A 276 8.84 11.36 8.63
N LEU A 277 9.77 10.97 7.76
CA LEU A 277 9.43 10.50 6.42
C LEU A 277 9.35 8.96 6.35
N GLY A 278 9.95 8.26 7.30
CA GLY A 278 9.90 6.80 7.40
C GLY A 278 11.10 6.07 6.80
N GLU A 279 10.99 4.75 6.72
CA GLU A 279 11.96 3.83 6.10
C GLU A 279 11.87 3.97 4.57
N TRP A 280 12.63 4.92 4.01
CA TRP A 280 12.42 5.41 2.64
C TRP A 280 12.64 4.36 1.55
N ASN A 281 13.39 3.30 1.84
CA ASN A 281 13.65 2.19 0.92
C ASN A 281 12.54 1.10 0.96
N LYS A 282 11.41 1.35 1.62
CA LYS A 282 10.24 0.48 1.65
C LYS A 282 9.07 1.08 0.89
N TRP A 283 8.20 0.21 0.37
CA TRP A 283 6.95 0.63 -0.29
C TRP A 283 5.96 1.29 0.67
N THR A 284 6.00 0.87 1.94
CA THR A 284 5.29 1.47 3.06
C THR A 284 6.32 2.06 4.03
N PRO A 285 6.76 3.32 3.86
CA PRO A 285 7.82 3.90 4.69
C PRO A 285 7.46 4.03 6.17
N VAL A 286 6.17 4.23 6.46
CA VAL A 286 5.65 4.26 7.82
C VAL A 286 4.57 3.19 7.93
N SER A 287 4.86 2.15 8.71
CA SER A 287 3.93 1.07 9.05
C SER A 287 3.91 0.91 10.57
N SER A 288 2.73 0.66 11.15
CA SER A 288 2.54 0.35 12.57
C SER A 288 3.31 -0.90 13.01
N GLN A 289 3.73 -1.75 12.06
CA GLN A 289 4.58 -2.92 12.27
C GLN A 289 6.08 -2.58 12.44
N ARG A 290 6.49 -1.36 12.07
CA ARG A 290 7.88 -0.87 12.19
C ARG A 290 7.99 0.25 13.20
N VAL A 291 7.00 1.14 13.25
CA VAL A 291 7.01 2.36 14.04
C VAL A 291 6.00 2.20 15.16
N GLY A 292 6.49 1.97 16.38
CA GLY A 292 5.65 1.69 17.54
C GLY A 292 5.01 2.95 18.12
N TYR A 293 5.75 4.07 18.15
CA TYR A 293 5.23 5.33 18.67
C TYR A 293 5.97 6.55 18.11
N ILE A 294 5.33 7.71 18.22
CA ILE A 294 5.94 9.03 18.06
C ILE A 294 5.48 9.90 19.23
N THR A 295 6.42 10.40 20.03
CA THR A 295 6.15 11.33 21.13
C THR A 295 6.77 12.68 20.84
N ASN A 296 6.13 13.73 21.34
CA ASN A 296 6.55 15.12 21.16
C ASN A 296 6.49 15.86 22.49
N THR A 297 7.64 16.25 23.04
CA THR A 297 7.74 17.07 24.24
C THR A 297 8.13 18.49 23.82
N ILE A 298 7.13 19.25 23.35
CA ILE A 298 7.31 20.58 22.74
C ILE A 298 8.06 21.55 23.66
N GLY A 299 7.81 21.50 24.98
CA GLY A 299 8.42 22.40 25.96
C GLY A 299 9.95 22.26 26.09
N ILE A 300 10.54 21.16 25.65
CA ILE A 300 11.99 20.92 25.63
C ILE A 300 12.52 20.62 24.22
N ASN A 301 11.72 20.91 23.18
CA ASN A 301 12.06 20.68 21.77
C ASN A 301 12.55 19.26 21.48
N LEU A 302 11.87 18.25 22.02
CA LEU A 302 12.27 16.85 21.86
C LEU A 302 11.14 16.05 21.18
N ALA A 303 11.50 15.26 20.18
CA ALA A 303 10.66 14.20 19.66
C ALA A 303 11.39 12.86 19.66
N GLU A 304 10.65 11.80 19.96
CA GLU A 304 11.17 10.44 20.01
C GLU A 304 10.28 9.52 19.17
N ILE A 305 10.92 8.65 18.38
CA ILE A 305 10.25 7.71 17.50
C ILE A 305 10.74 6.32 17.83
N GLY A 306 9.87 5.50 18.42
CA GLY A 306 10.18 4.11 18.74
C GLY A 306 10.04 3.21 17.52
N LEU A 307 11.07 2.41 17.26
CA LEU A 307 11.16 1.52 16.11
C LEU A 307 11.34 0.07 16.57
N GLN A 308 10.77 -0.85 15.80
CA GLN A 308 10.88 -2.30 16.02
C GLN A 308 11.50 -2.99 14.81
N GLY A 309 12.40 -3.95 15.02
CA GLY A 309 13.19 -4.60 13.98
C GLY A 309 13.66 -5.99 14.35
N LEU A 310 14.48 -6.57 13.48
CA LEU A 310 15.22 -7.80 13.78
C LEU A 310 16.52 -7.48 14.52
N LEU A 311 16.99 -8.43 15.32
CA LEU A 311 18.30 -8.33 15.96
C LEU A 311 19.39 -8.11 14.91
N ASN A 312 20.23 -7.09 15.11
CA ASN A 312 21.32 -6.69 14.21
C ASN A 312 20.88 -6.19 12.82
N GLU A 313 19.58 -5.98 12.59
CA GLU A 313 19.09 -5.28 11.42
C GLU A 313 19.60 -3.83 11.43
N ARG A 314 19.82 -3.27 10.23
CA ARG A 314 20.07 -1.84 10.05
C ARG A 314 19.11 -1.33 8.99
N SER A 315 18.28 -0.36 9.36
CA SER A 315 17.32 0.26 8.45
C SER A 315 17.57 1.76 8.31
N PRO A 316 17.51 2.30 7.08
CA PRO A 316 17.67 3.73 6.85
C PRO A 316 16.32 4.45 6.96
N PHE A 317 16.31 5.55 7.70
CA PHE A 317 15.14 6.41 7.88
C PHE A 317 15.47 7.83 7.43
N LEU A 318 14.46 8.54 6.91
CA LEU A 318 14.59 9.97 6.60
C LEU A 318 13.76 10.81 7.57
N VAL A 319 14.33 11.93 7.97
CA VAL A 319 13.68 12.99 8.75
C VAL A 319 13.90 14.32 8.04
N TYR A 320 12.83 15.04 7.73
CA TYR A 320 12.94 16.45 7.38
C TYR A 320 13.12 17.27 8.65
N HIS A 321 14.10 18.17 8.66
CA HIS A 321 14.38 19.09 9.76
C HIS A 321 14.65 20.49 9.20
N SER A 322 13.88 21.50 9.63
CA SER A 322 13.91 22.84 9.02
C SER A 322 15.28 23.52 9.01
N THR A 323 16.14 23.17 9.96
CA THR A 323 17.49 23.73 10.10
C THR A 323 18.58 22.84 9.47
N LEU A 324 18.36 21.52 9.39
CA LEU A 324 19.38 20.56 8.97
C LEU A 324 19.12 20.01 7.55
N GLY A 325 17.98 20.35 6.95
CA GLY A 325 17.50 19.72 5.73
C GLY A 325 16.97 18.32 5.99
N VAL A 326 17.06 17.45 4.97
CA VAL A 326 16.68 16.05 5.11
C VAL A 326 17.87 15.26 5.64
N VAL A 327 17.69 14.66 6.82
CA VAL A 327 18.72 13.85 7.49
C VAL A 327 18.41 12.37 7.26
N ASN A 328 19.38 11.63 6.71
CA ASN A 328 19.34 10.18 6.63
C ASN A 328 19.98 9.57 7.87
N VAL A 329 19.18 8.86 8.65
CA VAL A 329 19.61 8.21 9.88
C VAL A 329 19.48 6.71 9.70
N THR A 330 20.60 5.99 9.84
CA THR A 330 20.59 4.53 9.86
C THR A 330 20.45 4.04 11.30
N CYS A 331 19.37 3.35 11.58
CA CYS A 331 19.09 2.78 12.89
C CYS A 331 19.54 1.31 12.95
N PRO A 332 20.53 0.96 13.78
CA PRO A 332 20.77 -0.42 14.17
C PRO A 332 19.74 -0.85 15.23
N PHE A 333 19.17 -2.04 15.07
CA PHE A 333 18.27 -2.62 16.06
C PHE A 333 19.09 -3.47 17.04
N GLY A 334 19.00 -3.10 18.33
CA GLY A 334 19.88 -3.63 19.38
C GLY A 334 19.82 -5.15 19.53
N PRO A 335 20.89 -5.78 20.07
CA PRO A 335 21.04 -7.24 20.14
C PRO A 335 20.08 -7.92 21.14
N ASP A 336 19.50 -7.16 22.07
CA ASP A 336 18.73 -7.71 23.19
C ASP A 336 17.21 -7.65 22.97
N ALA A 337 16.71 -6.65 22.23
CA ALA A 337 15.26 -6.41 22.08
C ALA A 337 14.79 -6.16 20.64
N GLY A 338 15.71 -5.95 19.67
CA GLY A 338 15.32 -5.58 18.31
C GLY A 338 14.63 -4.22 18.24
N GLU A 339 14.93 -3.33 19.17
CA GLU A 339 14.37 -1.98 19.23
C GLU A 339 15.44 -0.94 18.87
N ALA A 340 14.97 0.21 18.40
CA ALA A 340 15.77 1.40 18.18
C ALA A 340 14.89 2.63 18.39
N GLN A 341 15.50 3.78 18.64
CA GLN A 341 14.78 5.03 18.84
C GLN A 341 15.46 6.15 18.05
N ILE A 342 14.68 6.86 17.21
CA ILE A 342 15.14 8.11 16.61
C ILE A 342 14.82 9.23 17.58
N VAL A 343 15.84 10.03 17.91
CA VAL A 343 15.73 11.22 18.77
C VAL A 343 15.99 12.46 17.92
N ILE A 344 15.04 13.39 17.98
CA ILE A 344 15.03 14.63 17.21
C ILE A 344 14.94 15.80 18.18
N ASP A 345 15.87 16.73 18.08
CA ASP A 345 15.76 18.03 18.74
C ASP A 345 16.14 19.17 17.78
N SER A 346 16.14 20.41 18.30
CA SER A 346 16.47 21.63 17.54
C SER A 346 17.77 21.59 16.73
N THR A 347 18.71 20.70 17.08
CA THR A 347 20.09 20.71 16.56
C THR A 347 20.57 19.37 16.05
N ARG A 348 19.86 18.27 16.32
CA ARG A 348 20.29 16.92 15.92
C ARG A 348 19.12 16.00 15.60
N VAL A 349 19.41 15.07 14.70
CA VAL A 349 18.60 13.88 14.41
C VAL A 349 19.54 12.68 14.51
N ILE A 350 19.33 11.81 15.49
CA ILE A 350 20.19 10.65 15.73
C ILE A 350 19.34 9.41 16.01
N CYS A 351 19.95 8.22 15.84
CA CYS A 351 19.35 6.98 16.30
C CYS A 351 20.15 6.41 17.46
N VAL A 352 19.43 5.94 18.48
CA VAL A 352 19.96 5.28 19.68
C VAL A 352 19.30 3.90 19.81
N PHE A 353 19.94 2.97 20.50
CA PHE A 353 19.46 1.59 20.68
C PHE A 353 19.94 1.03 22.02
#